data_AF-A0A1S8KIE9-F1
#
_entry.id   AF-A0A1S8KIE9-F1
#
_cell.length_a   1.000
_cell.length_b   1.000
_cell.length_c   1.000
_cell.angle_alpha   90.00
_cell.angle_beta   90.00
_cell.angle_gamma   90.00
#
_symmetry.space_group_name_H-M   'P 1'
#
loop_
_entity.id
_entity.type
_entity.pdbx_description
1 polymer ?
#
loop_
_entity_poly.entity_id
_entity_poly.type
_entity_poly.pdbx_seq_one_letter_code
_entity_poly.pdbx_strand_id
1 'polypeptide(L)'
;MVLTEQKRKSLEKISDKNGVISALAFDQRGALKRLMAQYQDTEPTVAQMEELKVLVADELTKYASSMLLDPEYGLPATKALDKEAGLLLAYE
;
A
#
# COMPACT_ATOMS: atom_id res chain seq x y z
N MET A 1 8.84 4.27 -27.19
CA MET A 1 7.92 4.98 -26.28
C MET A 1 8.75 5.93 -25.43
N VAL A 2 8.48 7.24 -25.43
CA VAL A 2 9.28 8.25 -24.72
C VAL A 2 8.56 8.64 -23.42
N LEU A 3 9.22 8.46 -22.28
CA LEU A 3 8.70 8.91 -20.98
C LEU A 3 9.06 10.38 -20.78
N THR A 4 8.12 11.16 -20.24
CA THR A 4 8.43 12.50 -19.73
C THR A 4 9.35 12.38 -18.52
N GLU A 5 10.12 13.42 -18.25
CA GLU A 5 11.04 13.45 -17.10
C GLU A 5 10.33 13.14 -15.78
N GLN A 6 9.14 13.74 -15.57
CA GLN A 6 8.35 13.51 -14.36
C GLN A 6 7.86 12.05 -14.24
N LYS A 7 7.40 11.44 -15.33
CA LYS A 7 6.96 10.03 -15.31
C LYS A 7 8.14 9.10 -15.00
N ARG A 8 9.32 9.38 -15.55
CA ARG A 8 10.54 8.63 -15.25
C ARG A 8 10.89 8.73 -13.75
N LYS A 9 10.92 9.94 -13.19
CA LYS A 9 11.20 10.15 -11.75
C LYS A 9 10.21 9.43 -10.85
N SER A 10 8.92 9.44 -11.19
CA SER A 10 7.91 8.69 -10.42
C SER A 10 8.10 7.18 -10.52
N LEU A 11 8.46 6.65 -11.70
CA LEU A 11 8.76 5.22 -11.88
C LEU A 11 10.01 4.79 -11.10
N GLU A 12 11.04 5.63 -11.09
CA GLU A 12 12.26 5.40 -10.29
C GLU A 12 11.95 5.35 -8.80
N LYS A 13 11.04 6.20 -8.30
CA LYS A 13 10.61 6.21 -6.88
C LYS A 13 9.82 4.98 -6.44
N ILE A 14 9.19 4.25 -7.36
CA ILE A 14 8.43 3.03 -7.02
C ILE A 14 9.21 1.74 -7.34
N SER A 15 10.43 1.88 -7.84
CA SER A 15 11.31 0.78 -8.22
C SER A 15 12.46 0.64 -7.23
N ASP A 16 13.02 -0.55 -7.14
CA ASP A 16 14.25 -0.78 -6.38
C ASP A 16 15.47 -0.19 -7.13
N LYS A 17 16.65 -0.30 -6.51
CA LYS A 17 17.92 0.16 -7.08
C LYS A 17 18.31 -0.50 -8.42
N ASN A 18 17.69 -1.62 -8.78
CA ASN A 18 17.92 -2.33 -10.03
C ASN A 18 16.88 -1.97 -11.11
N GLY A 19 15.93 -1.09 -10.79
CA GLY A 19 14.81 -0.73 -11.67
C GLY A 19 13.69 -1.78 -11.69
N VAL A 20 13.61 -2.64 -10.69
CA VAL A 20 12.54 -3.65 -10.54
C VAL A 20 11.47 -3.12 -9.59
N ILE A 21 10.20 -3.24 -9.99
CA ILE A 21 9.06 -2.88 -9.13
C ILE A 21 8.72 -4.08 -8.25
N SER A 22 9.28 -4.12 -7.04
CA SER A 22 8.94 -5.08 -5.98
C SER A 22 7.90 -4.48 -5.04
N ALA A 23 6.73 -4.13 -5.60
CA ALA A 23 5.67 -3.45 -4.87
C ALA A 23 4.85 -4.41 -3.98
N LEU A 24 4.47 -3.93 -2.79
CA LEU A 24 3.52 -4.57 -1.90
C LEU A 24 2.10 -4.08 -2.21
N ALA A 25 1.18 -4.99 -2.55
CA ALA A 25 -0.20 -4.63 -2.86
C ALA A 25 -1.13 -4.87 -1.66
N PHE A 26 -1.68 -3.79 -1.10
CA PHE A 26 -2.61 -3.86 0.02
C PHE A 26 -3.79 -2.87 -0.09
N ASP A 27 -4.40 -2.80 -1.27
CA ASP A 27 -5.59 -2.01 -1.61
C ASP A 27 -6.92 -2.77 -1.40
N GLN A 28 -6.87 -3.96 -0.79
CA GLN A 28 -8.08 -4.75 -0.60
C GLN A 28 -9.01 -4.06 0.42
N ARG A 29 -10.26 -3.85 -0.01
CA ARG A 29 -11.36 -3.31 0.81
C ARG A 29 -12.28 -4.44 1.26
N GLY A 30 -13.33 -4.73 0.49
CA GLY A 30 -14.31 -5.76 0.82
C GLY A 30 -13.72 -7.17 0.98
N ALA A 31 -12.65 -7.50 0.24
CA ALA A 31 -11.98 -8.79 0.41
C ALA A 31 -11.28 -8.91 1.78
N LEU A 32 -10.62 -7.85 2.24
CA LEU A 32 -10.00 -7.81 3.56
C LEU A 32 -11.06 -7.88 4.67
N LYS A 33 -12.18 -7.15 4.50
CA LYS A 33 -13.33 -7.21 5.41
C LYS A 33 -13.88 -8.63 5.54
N ARG A 34 -14.05 -9.35 4.42
CA ARG A 34 -14.50 -10.75 4.45
C ARG A 34 -13.51 -11.69 5.12
N LEU A 35 -12.21 -11.46 4.97
CA LEU A 35 -11.18 -12.28 5.65
C LEU A 35 -11.20 -12.06 7.16
N MET A 36 -11.29 -10.80 7.61
CA MET A 36 -11.35 -10.48 9.04
C MET A 36 -12.62 -11.03 9.70
N ALA A 37 -13.77 -10.91 9.03
CA ALA A 37 -15.04 -11.40 9.52
C ALA A 37 -15.09 -12.93 9.77
N GLN A 38 -14.14 -13.71 9.22
CA GLN A 38 -14.05 -15.15 9.52
C GLN A 38 -13.53 -15.45 10.93
N TYR A 39 -12.92 -14.46 11.59
CA TYR A 39 -12.23 -14.61 12.88
C TYR A 39 -12.84 -13.74 13.98
N GLN A 40 -14.00 -13.12 13.74
CA GLN A 40 -14.74 -12.33 14.73
C GLN A 40 -16.25 -12.39 14.47
N ASP A 41 -17.07 -12.33 15.51
CA ASP A 41 -18.53 -12.36 15.41
C ASP A 41 -19.13 -11.02 14.94
N THR A 42 -18.37 -9.93 15.06
CA THR A 42 -18.78 -8.57 14.68
C THR A 42 -18.27 -8.20 13.31
N GLU A 43 -18.91 -7.22 12.66
CA GLU A 43 -18.42 -6.69 11.40
C GLU A 43 -17.10 -5.93 11.61
N PRO A 44 -16.06 -6.14 10.76
CA PRO A 44 -14.82 -5.40 10.87
C PRO A 44 -15.04 -3.90 10.71
N THR A 45 -14.55 -3.16 11.70
CA THR A 45 -14.68 -1.71 11.76
C THR A 45 -13.66 -1.02 10.88
N VAL A 46 -13.94 0.23 10.49
CA VAL A 46 -13.01 1.09 9.73
C VAL A 46 -11.65 1.16 10.45
N ALA A 47 -11.66 1.39 11.75
CA ALA A 47 -10.44 1.50 12.56
C ALA A 47 -9.58 0.23 12.52
N GLN A 48 -10.20 -0.96 12.61
CA GLN A 48 -9.45 -2.23 12.51
C GLN A 48 -8.83 -2.42 11.12
N MET A 49 -9.53 -1.99 10.06
CA MET A 49 -9.03 -2.07 8.68
C MET A 49 -7.85 -1.12 8.47
N GLU A 50 -7.95 0.11 8.96
CA GLU A 50 -6.88 1.12 8.92
C GLU A 50 -5.65 0.66 9.74
N GLU A 51 -5.86 0.17 10.95
CA GLU A 51 -4.80 -0.29 11.85
C GLU A 51 -4.00 -1.44 11.22
N LEU A 52 -4.68 -2.42 10.64
CA LEU A 52 -4.01 -3.52 9.94
C LEU A 52 -3.18 -3.03 8.75
N LYS A 53 -3.68 -2.05 7.98
CA LYS A 53 -2.93 -1.44 6.87
C LYS A 53 -1.71 -0.68 7.37
N VAL A 54 -1.82 0.05 8.48
CA VAL A 54 -0.70 0.74 9.12
C VAL A 54 0.37 -0.26 9.58
N LEU A 55 -0.04 -1.35 10.24
CA LEU A 55 0.90 -2.39 10.70
C LEU A 55 1.65 -3.05 9.54
N VAL A 56 0.94 -3.38 8.47
CA VAL A 56 1.56 -3.95 7.26
C VAL A 56 2.51 -2.96 6.59
N ALA A 57 2.14 -1.68 6.53
CA ALA A 57 3.01 -0.64 6.01
C ALA A 57 4.31 -0.54 6.83
N ASP A 58 4.20 -0.35 8.15
CA ASP A 58 5.36 -0.18 9.04
C ASP A 58 6.29 -1.40 9.04
N GLU A 59 5.72 -2.61 9.01
CA GLU A 59 6.52 -3.82 9.11
C GLU A 59 7.11 -4.32 7.79
N LEU A 60 6.41 -4.14 6.66
CA LEU A 60 6.81 -4.79 5.40
C LEU A 60 7.40 -3.83 4.37
N THR A 61 7.16 -2.53 4.46
CA THR A 61 7.61 -1.58 3.41
C THR A 61 9.13 -1.43 3.35
N LYS A 62 9.85 -1.69 4.46
CA LYS A 62 11.31 -1.78 4.47
C LYS A 62 11.91 -2.85 3.54
N TYR A 63 11.08 -3.77 3.03
CA TYR A 63 11.46 -4.83 2.10
C TYR A 63 10.85 -4.66 0.70
N ALA A 64 10.01 -3.66 0.48
CA ALA A 64 9.32 -3.41 -0.77
C ALA A 64 9.82 -2.12 -1.43
N SER A 65 9.83 -2.05 -2.76
CA SER A 65 10.17 -0.80 -3.45
C SER A 65 9.06 0.24 -3.36
N SER A 66 7.82 -0.21 -3.18
CA SER A 66 6.65 0.65 -3.04
C SER A 66 5.47 -0.10 -2.45
N MET A 67 4.43 0.63 -2.05
CA MET A 67 3.17 0.08 -1.58
C MET A 67 1.99 0.63 -2.37
N LEU A 68 1.07 -0.24 -2.78
CA LEU A 68 -0.23 0.11 -3.35
C LEU A 68 -1.30 0.07 -2.24
N LEU A 69 -1.99 1.18 -2.06
CA LEU A 69 -3.03 1.37 -1.04
C LEU A 69 -4.32 1.91 -1.67
N ASP A 70 -5.44 1.69 -0.99
CA ASP A 70 -6.71 2.34 -1.32
C ASP A 70 -6.86 3.67 -0.57
N PRO A 71 -7.55 4.67 -1.15
CA PRO A 71 -7.77 5.96 -0.50
C PRO A 71 -8.81 5.92 0.63
N GLU A 72 -9.56 4.84 0.80
CA GLU A 72 -10.66 4.74 1.77
C GLU A 72 -10.17 4.37 3.18
N TYR A 73 -9.29 3.37 3.29
CA TYR A 73 -8.72 2.88 4.55
C TYR A 73 -7.19 2.98 4.60
N GLY A 74 -6.53 3.28 3.47
CA GLY A 74 -5.07 3.26 3.36
C GLY A 74 -4.37 4.59 3.67
N LEU A 75 -5.10 5.71 3.76
CA LEU A 75 -4.47 7.03 3.99
C LEU A 75 -3.65 7.10 5.28
N PRO A 76 -4.09 6.54 6.44
CA PRO A 76 -3.24 6.50 7.62
C PRO A 76 -1.95 5.70 7.41
N ALA A 77 -2.02 4.59 6.67
CA ALA A 77 -0.89 3.72 6.37
C ALA A 77 0.19 4.42 5.52
N THR A 78 -0.20 5.40 4.69
CA THR A 78 0.77 6.20 3.91
C THR A 78 1.80 6.93 4.77
N LYS A 79 1.46 7.24 6.03
CA LYS A 79 2.35 7.92 6.98
C LYS A 79 3.32 6.97 7.68
N ALA A 80 3.04 5.67 7.62
CA ALA A 80 3.83 4.60 8.22
C ALA A 80 4.69 3.86 7.18
N LEU A 81 4.70 4.31 5.93
CA LEU A 81 5.59 3.78 4.91
C LEU A 81 7.06 4.05 5.27
N ASP A 82 7.92 3.10 4.94
CA ASP A 82 9.36 3.32 4.91
C ASP A 82 9.69 4.51 3.99
N LYS A 83 10.70 5.29 4.37
CA LYS A 83 11.09 6.51 3.66
C LYS A 83 11.56 6.24 2.23
N GLU A 84 12.08 5.05 1.99
CA GLU A 84 12.57 4.61 0.68
C GLU A 84 11.48 3.94 -0.16
N ALA A 85 10.32 3.61 0.43
CA ALA A 85 9.21 2.99 -0.28
C ALA A 85 8.36 4.05 -1.01
N GLY A 86 8.16 3.84 -2.32
CA GLY A 86 7.22 4.62 -3.10
C GLY A 86 5.75 4.34 -2.73
N LEU A 87 4.83 5.19 -3.20
CA LEU A 87 3.40 5.05 -2.96
C LEU A 87 2.63 5.02 -4.28
N LEU A 88 1.68 4.09 -4.38
CA LEU A 88 0.63 4.05 -5.39
C LEU A 88 -0.73 4.07 -4.70
N LEU A 89 -1.69 4.77 -5.31
CA LEU A 89 -3.07 4.80 -4.83
C LEU A 89 -4.00 4.22 -5.89
N ALA A 90 -4.91 3.35 -5.46
CA ALA A 90 -5.94 2.78 -6.32
C ALA A 90 -6.93 3.87 -6.78
N TYR A 91 -7.37 3.75 -8.04
CA TYR A 91 -8.37 4.62 -8.68
C TYR A 91 -9.12 3.78 -9.72
N GLU A 92 -10.09 3.01 -9.26
CA GLU A 92 -11.02 2.23 -10.10
C GLU A 92 -12.25 3.00 -10.59
#